data_AF-A0A2D6XGU6-F1
#
_entry.id   AF-A0A2D6XGU6-F1
#
_cell.length_a   1.000
_cell.length_b   1.000
_cell.length_c   1.000
_cell.angle_alpha   90.00
_cell.angle_beta   90.00
_cell.angle_gamma   90.00
#
_symmetry.space_group_name_H-M   'P 1'
#
loop_
_entity.id
_entity.type
_entity.pdbx_description
1 polymer ?
#
loop_
_entity_poly.entity_id
_entity_poly.type
_entity_poly.pdbx_seq_one_letter_code
_entity_poly.pdbx_strand_id
1 'polypeptide(L)'
;MSAIMCLDSGGYLTNEKEVRLVPLPKETETYMPVGNGDFIDLVKHTVDNMLGLPIAKEKYALAAKSQRMFGTITYETGHSDHGLNIAMRNSYDGVCTIVIASGNDMFICDNLCLTASGAMYVRKHTRFVWRDLKEQVKAAVANAEYTYEQSVKDLEHFKQVPICLERGYEVLGLAQGKKVLTKQQSSVAFEDWRNPRYEEFSERNAYSLYNCATEGLKKGTADRRIKRQIETHTFFSTIMGIPSREVTA
;
A
#
# COMPACT_ATOMS: atom_id res chain seq x y z
N MET A 1 -1.09 11.23 15.25
CA MET A 1 -2.07 11.39 14.14
C MET A 1 -1.79 10.30 13.12
N SER A 2 -2.73 9.37 12.89
CA SER A 2 -2.58 8.26 11.92
C SER A 2 -2.41 8.82 10.51
N ALA A 3 -1.15 8.95 10.07
CA ALA A 3 -0.70 9.65 8.87
C ALA A 3 -0.87 8.80 7.59
N ILE A 4 -2.01 8.12 7.42
CA ILE A 4 -2.20 7.22 6.28
C ILE A 4 -2.44 7.98 4.99
N MET A 5 -3.01 9.19 4.99
CA MET A 5 -3.34 9.86 3.72
C MET A 5 -3.11 11.36 3.86
N CYS A 6 -2.00 11.88 3.31
CA CYS A 6 -1.82 13.33 3.17
C CYS A 6 -2.42 13.78 1.83
N LEU A 7 -3.20 14.85 1.92
CA LEU A 7 -4.40 15.12 1.13
C LEU A 7 -4.15 16.16 0.03
N ASP A 8 -3.02 16.07 -0.66
CA ASP A 8 -2.51 17.18 -1.49
C ASP A 8 -3.26 17.35 -2.84
N SER A 9 -4.48 16.81 -2.93
CA SER A 9 -5.44 17.02 -4.04
C SER A 9 -6.90 17.00 -3.57
N GLY A 10 -7.16 17.46 -2.33
CA GLY A 10 -8.51 17.56 -1.76
C GLY A 10 -9.12 16.21 -1.35
N GLY A 11 -8.28 15.24 -1.00
CA GLY A 11 -8.75 14.01 -0.37
C GLY A 11 -9.05 14.21 1.12
N TYR A 12 -9.66 13.21 1.75
CA TYR A 12 -9.86 13.18 3.20
C TYR A 12 -10.00 11.74 3.70
N LEU A 13 -9.56 11.51 4.95
CA LEU A 13 -9.80 10.26 5.67
C LEU A 13 -11.29 10.11 5.96
N THR A 14 -11.78 8.89 5.83
CA THR A 14 -13.20 8.59 6.05
C THR A 14 -13.40 7.16 6.59
N ASN A 15 -14.65 6.79 6.86
CA ASN A 15 -15.08 5.47 7.29
C ASN A 15 -15.83 4.75 6.16
N GLU A 16 -16.05 3.45 6.34
CA GLU A 16 -16.74 2.62 5.34
C GLU A 16 -18.16 3.13 5.00
N LYS A 17 -18.90 3.64 6.00
CA LYS A 17 -20.28 4.11 5.79
C LYS A 17 -20.31 5.26 4.78
N GLU A 18 -19.41 6.24 4.93
CA GLU A 18 -19.26 7.34 4.00
C GLU A 18 -18.79 6.89 2.61
N VAL A 19 -17.88 5.90 2.53
CA VAL A 19 -17.46 5.31 1.25
C VAL A 19 -18.63 4.68 0.49
N ARG A 20 -19.55 4.02 1.20
CA ARG A 20 -20.77 3.41 0.63
C ARG A 20 -21.79 4.44 0.18
N LEU A 21 -21.79 5.64 0.75
CA LEU A 21 -22.70 6.73 0.37
C LEU A 21 -22.28 7.45 -0.91
N VAL A 22 -21.07 7.21 -1.44
CA VAL A 22 -20.62 7.83 -2.68
C VAL A 22 -21.51 7.35 -3.84
N PRO A 23 -22.20 8.27 -4.54
CA PRO A 23 -23.12 7.91 -5.62
C PRO A 23 -22.40 7.16 -6.74
N LEU A 24 -22.97 6.04 -7.16
CA LEU A 24 -22.47 5.28 -8.28
C LEU A 24 -22.71 6.07 -9.59
N PRO A 25 -21.70 6.24 -10.46
CA PRO A 25 -21.91 6.85 -11.76
C PRO A 25 -22.86 6.02 -12.61
N LYS A 26 -23.54 6.67 -13.56
CA LYS A 26 -24.37 5.97 -14.53
C LYS A 26 -23.50 5.10 -15.44
N GLU A 27 -23.91 3.85 -15.64
CA GLU A 27 -23.32 2.96 -16.64
C GLU A 27 -23.45 3.56 -18.04
N THR A 28 -22.42 3.38 -18.87
CA THR A 28 -22.41 3.73 -20.29
C THR A 28 -21.96 2.53 -21.12
N GLU A 29 -22.09 2.60 -22.45
CA GLU A 29 -21.67 1.52 -23.36
C GLU A 29 -20.21 1.08 -23.17
N THR A 30 -19.35 1.99 -22.71
CA THR A 30 -17.91 1.74 -22.53
C THR A 30 -17.46 1.75 -21.07
N TYR A 31 -18.38 2.02 -20.13
CA TYR A 31 -18.07 2.19 -18.72
C TYR A 31 -19.04 1.41 -17.82
N MET A 32 -18.52 0.37 -17.17
CA MET A 32 -19.24 -0.40 -16.15
C MET A 32 -18.77 0.03 -14.75
N PRO A 33 -19.60 0.74 -13.96
CA PRO A 33 -19.22 1.15 -12.62
C PRO A 33 -19.07 -0.06 -11.68
N VAL A 34 -18.13 0.03 -10.75
CA VAL A 34 -17.95 -0.93 -9.66
C VAL A 34 -18.18 -0.20 -8.36
N GLY A 35 -19.21 -0.52 -7.59
CA GLY A 35 -19.49 0.16 -6.33
C GLY A 35 -18.36 -0.01 -5.32
N ASN A 36 -17.97 1.07 -4.64
CA ASN A 36 -16.95 1.00 -3.59
C ASN A 36 -17.35 0.03 -2.47
N GLY A 37 -18.61 0.06 -2.04
CA GLY A 37 -19.15 -0.86 -1.04
C GLY A 37 -19.12 -2.31 -1.51
N ASP A 38 -19.58 -2.56 -2.72
CA ASP A 38 -19.58 -3.89 -3.33
C ASP A 38 -18.15 -4.45 -3.47
N PHE A 39 -17.16 -3.60 -3.78
CA PHE A 39 -15.76 -4.01 -3.84
C PHE A 39 -15.20 -4.34 -2.46
N ILE A 40 -15.53 -3.54 -1.45
CA ILE A 40 -15.16 -3.82 -0.04
C ILE A 40 -15.76 -5.16 0.40
N ASP A 41 -17.05 -5.39 0.14
CA ASP A 41 -17.75 -6.63 0.46
C ASP A 41 -17.12 -7.83 -0.24
N LEU A 42 -16.79 -7.70 -1.53
CA LEU A 42 -16.11 -8.75 -2.28
C LEU A 42 -14.78 -9.13 -1.63
N VAL A 43 -13.97 -8.15 -1.22
CA VAL A 43 -12.68 -8.41 -0.55
C VAL A 43 -12.90 -9.08 0.81
N LYS A 44 -13.74 -8.50 1.67
CA LYS A 44 -14.02 -9.04 3.01
C LYS A 44 -14.54 -10.48 2.95
N HIS A 45 -15.56 -10.74 2.14
CA HIS A 45 -16.12 -12.07 1.98
C HIS A 45 -15.09 -13.05 1.40
N THR A 46 -14.22 -12.62 0.49
CA THR A 46 -13.22 -13.54 -0.07
C THR A 46 -12.17 -13.93 0.97
N VAL A 47 -11.69 -12.98 1.79
CA VAL A 47 -10.75 -13.28 2.89
C VAL A 47 -11.40 -14.15 3.95
N ASP A 48 -12.61 -13.82 4.38
CA ASP A 48 -13.37 -14.61 5.36
C ASP A 48 -13.55 -16.06 4.89
N ASN A 49 -13.97 -16.27 3.64
CA ASN A 49 -14.19 -17.61 3.09
C ASN A 49 -12.90 -18.42 2.86
N MET A 50 -11.78 -17.77 2.51
CA MET A 50 -10.56 -18.47 2.12
C MET A 50 -9.55 -18.62 3.26
N LEU A 51 -9.42 -17.61 4.11
CA LEU A 51 -8.41 -17.54 5.18
C LEU A 51 -9.04 -17.52 6.57
N GLY A 52 -10.30 -17.10 6.73
CA GLY A 52 -10.98 -17.05 8.02
C GLY A 52 -10.31 -16.11 9.05
N LEU A 53 -9.54 -15.12 8.57
CA LEU A 53 -8.80 -14.21 9.45
C LEU A 53 -9.70 -13.06 9.93
N PRO A 54 -9.66 -12.72 11.24
CA PRO A 54 -10.42 -11.59 11.75
C PRO A 54 -9.81 -10.26 11.28
N ILE A 55 -10.67 -9.25 11.09
CA ILE A 55 -10.24 -7.90 10.72
C ILE A 55 -9.69 -7.20 11.96
N ALA A 56 -8.41 -6.79 11.90
CA ALA A 56 -7.76 -6.00 12.94
C ALA A 56 -8.07 -4.51 12.79
N LYS A 57 -8.03 -3.99 11.56
CA LYS A 57 -8.09 -2.55 11.28
C LYS A 57 -8.54 -2.27 9.85
N GLU A 58 -9.33 -1.21 9.71
CA GLU A 58 -9.78 -0.72 8.40
C GLU A 58 -9.52 0.77 8.27
N LYS A 59 -9.10 1.20 7.08
CA LYS A 59 -8.90 2.61 6.78
C LYS A 59 -9.32 2.93 5.37
N TYR A 60 -9.94 4.09 5.20
CA TYR A 60 -10.42 4.57 3.92
C TYR A 60 -10.11 6.05 3.73
N ALA A 61 -9.88 6.45 2.48
CA ALA A 61 -10.02 7.84 2.06
C ALA A 61 -10.77 7.95 0.74
N LEU A 62 -11.31 9.14 0.56
CA LEU A 62 -11.90 9.62 -0.66
C LEU A 62 -11.08 10.80 -1.18
N ALA A 63 -11.00 10.95 -2.50
CA ALA A 63 -10.32 12.06 -3.16
C ALA A 63 -11.05 12.49 -4.43
N ALA A 64 -10.65 13.64 -4.98
CA ALA A 64 -11.23 14.22 -6.20
C ALA A 64 -12.77 14.30 -6.13
N LYS A 65 -13.30 14.98 -5.10
CA LYS A 65 -14.76 15.09 -4.84
C LYS A 65 -15.43 13.71 -4.71
N SER A 66 -14.80 12.84 -3.92
CA SER A 66 -15.23 11.47 -3.65
C SER A 66 -15.25 10.51 -4.85
N GLN A 67 -14.72 10.91 -6.01
CA GLN A 67 -14.67 10.05 -7.20
C GLN A 67 -13.56 9.00 -7.13
N ARG A 68 -12.62 9.09 -6.18
CA ARG A 68 -11.52 8.14 -6.05
C ARG A 68 -11.47 7.61 -4.62
N MET A 69 -11.44 6.30 -4.48
CA MET A 69 -11.37 5.62 -3.19
C MET A 69 -10.03 4.90 -3.06
N PHE A 70 -9.43 5.00 -1.88
CA PHE A 70 -8.35 4.14 -1.43
C PHE A 70 -8.75 3.53 -0.08
N GLY A 71 -8.56 2.22 0.05
CA GLY A 71 -8.88 1.48 1.26
C GLY A 71 -7.79 0.48 1.61
N THR A 72 -7.65 0.18 2.89
CA THR A 72 -6.80 -0.90 3.38
C THR A 72 -7.54 -1.65 4.48
N ILE A 73 -7.52 -2.98 4.40
CA ILE A 73 -8.03 -3.86 5.45
C ILE A 73 -6.85 -4.69 5.94
N THR A 74 -6.56 -4.58 7.23
CA THR A 74 -5.52 -5.36 7.89
C THR A 74 -6.18 -6.44 8.74
N TYR A 75 -5.70 -7.66 8.58
CA TYR A 75 -6.19 -8.86 9.25
C TYR A 75 -5.18 -9.34 10.30
N GLU A 76 -5.68 -9.93 11.38
CA GLU A 76 -4.82 -10.50 12.42
C GLU A 76 -4.19 -11.81 11.91
N THR A 77 -2.88 -11.95 12.11
CA THR A 77 -2.11 -13.14 11.73
C THR A 77 -1.45 -13.82 12.94
N GLY A 78 -1.80 -13.39 14.16
CA GLY A 78 -1.17 -13.86 15.41
C GLY A 78 0.17 -13.18 15.75
N HIS A 79 0.71 -12.32 14.88
CA HIS A 79 1.88 -11.49 15.18
C HIS A 79 1.47 -10.12 15.74
N SER A 80 2.17 -9.65 16.78
CA SER A 80 1.84 -8.39 17.47
C SER A 80 2.15 -7.13 16.66
N ASP A 81 3.13 -7.20 15.75
CA ASP A 81 3.73 -6.00 15.12
C ASP A 81 3.27 -5.81 13.67
N HIS A 82 2.77 -6.87 13.04
CA HIS A 82 2.41 -6.91 11.62
C HIS A 82 1.14 -7.71 11.37
N GLY A 83 0.28 -7.21 10.49
CA GLY A 83 -0.88 -7.93 9.98
C GLY A 83 -0.83 -8.11 8.47
N LEU A 84 -1.54 -9.13 7.98
CA LEU A 84 -1.77 -9.30 6.55
C LEU A 84 -2.66 -8.15 6.07
N ASN A 85 -2.20 -7.41 5.07
CA ASN A 85 -2.92 -6.25 4.57
C ASN A 85 -3.39 -6.48 3.13
N ILE A 86 -4.65 -6.11 2.88
CA ILE A 86 -5.20 -5.98 1.55
C ILE A 86 -5.50 -4.51 1.29
N ALA A 87 -4.77 -3.92 0.34
CA ALA A 87 -5.00 -2.58 -0.17
C ALA A 87 -5.89 -2.61 -1.41
N MET A 88 -6.80 -1.66 -1.51
CA MET A 88 -7.75 -1.53 -2.61
C MET A 88 -7.85 -0.09 -3.11
N ARG A 89 -8.06 0.08 -4.40
CA ARG A 89 -8.30 1.37 -5.04
C ARG A 89 -9.40 1.26 -6.07
N ASN A 90 -10.26 2.26 -6.13
CA ASN A 90 -11.32 2.38 -7.13
C ASN A 90 -11.47 3.83 -7.61
N SER A 91 -11.98 4.02 -8.83
CA SER A 91 -12.14 5.34 -9.45
C SER A 91 -13.44 5.39 -10.25
N TYR A 92 -14.24 6.42 -10.01
CA TYR A 92 -15.48 6.69 -10.73
C TYR A 92 -15.31 7.63 -11.92
N ASP A 93 -14.23 8.42 -11.92
CA ASP A 93 -13.89 9.37 -12.99
C ASP A 93 -13.08 8.76 -14.14
N GLY A 94 -12.83 7.43 -14.10
CA GLY A 94 -12.07 6.71 -15.13
C GLY A 94 -10.59 7.06 -15.23
N VAL A 95 -10.07 7.96 -14.39
CA VAL A 95 -8.65 8.37 -14.40
C VAL A 95 -7.76 7.25 -13.87
N CYS A 96 -8.25 6.53 -12.87
CA CYS A 96 -7.57 5.39 -12.29
C CYS A 96 -8.36 4.11 -12.57
N THR A 97 -7.62 3.02 -12.67
CA THR A 97 -8.17 1.66 -12.73
C THR A 97 -8.35 1.09 -11.33
N ILE A 98 -9.22 0.09 -11.23
CA ILE A 98 -9.39 -0.71 -10.01
C ILE A 98 -8.09 -1.46 -9.73
N VAL A 99 -7.63 -1.42 -8.49
CA VAL A 99 -6.42 -2.13 -8.04
C VAL A 99 -6.71 -2.86 -6.75
N ILE A 100 -6.18 -4.07 -6.62
CA ILE A 100 -6.01 -4.77 -5.36
C ILE A 100 -4.52 -5.11 -5.16
N ALA A 101 -4.06 -5.10 -3.93
CA ALA A 101 -2.72 -5.55 -3.59
C ALA A 101 -2.76 -6.22 -2.22
N SER A 102 -2.07 -7.34 -2.07
CA SER A 102 -1.74 -7.94 -0.79
C SER A 102 -0.34 -7.48 -0.35
N GLY A 103 -0.12 -7.49 0.95
CA GLY A 103 1.15 -7.13 1.56
C GLY A 103 1.06 -7.26 3.07
N ASN A 104 1.86 -6.49 3.78
CA ASN A 104 1.80 -6.38 5.23
C ASN A 104 1.64 -4.92 5.64
N ASP A 105 0.92 -4.71 6.73
CA ASP A 105 0.82 -3.41 7.39
C ASP A 105 1.60 -3.47 8.69
N MET A 106 2.47 -2.50 8.91
CA MET A 106 3.17 -2.35 10.18
C MET A 106 2.25 -1.58 11.12
N PHE A 107 1.74 -2.25 12.15
CA PHE A 107 0.70 -1.71 13.02
C PHE A 107 1.12 -0.40 13.71
N ILE A 108 2.43 -0.24 13.91
CA ILE A 108 3.04 0.82 14.72
C ILE A 108 3.20 2.13 13.92
N CYS A 109 3.74 2.05 12.70
CA CYS A 109 4.06 3.24 11.91
C CYS A 109 3.04 3.56 10.81
N ASP A 110 1.98 2.76 10.64
CA ASP A 110 1.00 2.91 9.56
C ASP A 110 1.66 2.95 8.15
N ASN A 111 2.87 2.41 8.05
CA ASN A 111 3.61 2.28 6.81
C ASN A 111 3.13 1.00 6.14
N LEU A 112 2.28 1.18 5.14
CA LEU A 112 1.84 0.11 4.27
C LEU A 112 3.06 -0.44 3.52
N CYS A 113 3.44 -1.69 3.77
CA CYS A 113 4.53 -2.36 3.05
C CYS A 113 3.92 -3.26 1.97
N LEU A 114 4.00 -2.79 0.72
CA LEU A 114 3.57 -3.57 -0.44
C LEU A 114 4.78 -3.98 -1.25
N THR A 115 4.79 -5.23 -1.68
CA THR A 115 5.85 -5.80 -2.50
C THR A 115 5.34 -6.05 -3.91
N ALA A 116 6.24 -6.16 -4.88
CA ALA A 116 5.85 -6.42 -6.27
C ALA A 116 5.08 -7.74 -6.41
N SER A 117 5.47 -8.77 -5.66
CA SER A 117 4.80 -10.08 -5.62
C SER A 117 3.39 -10.01 -5.00
N GLY A 118 3.13 -9.03 -4.14
CA GLY A 118 1.81 -8.79 -3.56
C GLY A 118 0.87 -7.93 -4.41
N ALA A 119 1.41 -7.24 -5.41
CA ALA A 119 0.66 -6.30 -6.21
C ALA A 119 -0.11 -7.01 -7.32
N MET A 120 -1.44 -7.04 -7.24
CA MET A 120 -2.27 -7.68 -8.28
C MET A 120 -3.31 -6.76 -8.91
N TYR A 121 -2.90 -6.29 -10.09
CA TYR A 121 -3.69 -5.95 -11.26
C TYR A 121 -4.67 -4.77 -11.23
N VAL A 122 -4.36 -3.88 -12.17
CA VAL A 122 -5.13 -2.77 -12.73
C VAL A 122 -6.24 -3.33 -13.65
N ARG A 123 -7.51 -3.08 -13.35
CA ARG A 123 -8.65 -3.36 -14.26
C ARG A 123 -9.39 -2.09 -14.66
N LYS A 124 -9.70 -1.97 -15.95
CA LYS A 124 -10.56 -0.91 -16.48
C LYS A 124 -12.02 -1.27 -16.22
N HIS A 125 -12.85 -0.24 -16.06
CA HIS A 125 -14.29 -0.32 -15.91
C HIS A 125 -14.99 -0.72 -17.22
N THR A 126 -14.78 -1.95 -17.68
CA THR A 126 -15.42 -2.49 -18.89
C THR A 126 -16.58 -3.42 -18.53
N ARG A 127 -17.41 -3.82 -19.50
CA ARG A 127 -18.54 -4.74 -19.27
C ARG A 127 -18.20 -6.05 -18.52
N PHE A 128 -16.94 -6.48 -18.53
CA PHE A 128 -16.47 -7.70 -17.87
C PHE A 128 -15.81 -7.47 -16.51
N VAL A 129 -15.77 -6.22 -16.03
CA VAL A 129 -15.01 -5.81 -14.84
C VAL A 129 -15.36 -6.66 -13.61
N TRP A 130 -16.62 -7.03 -13.39
CA TRP A 130 -17.03 -7.82 -12.24
C TRP A 130 -16.54 -9.26 -12.27
N ARG A 131 -16.53 -9.91 -13.44
CA ARG A 131 -15.97 -11.26 -13.60
C ARG A 131 -14.48 -11.22 -13.29
N ASP A 132 -13.78 -10.30 -13.94
CA ASP A 132 -12.33 -10.17 -13.80
C ASP A 132 -11.98 -9.82 -12.35
N LEU A 133 -12.68 -8.88 -11.73
CA LEU A 133 -12.44 -8.46 -10.35
C LEU A 133 -12.60 -9.61 -9.36
N LYS A 134 -13.62 -10.46 -9.51
CA LYS A 134 -13.80 -11.64 -8.65
C LYS A 134 -12.62 -12.61 -8.75
N GLU A 135 -12.12 -12.87 -9.95
CA GLU A 135 -10.95 -13.73 -10.16
C GLU A 135 -9.68 -13.10 -9.57
N GLN A 136 -9.48 -11.79 -9.77
CA GLN A 136 -8.32 -11.07 -9.24
C GLN A 136 -8.32 -11.00 -7.71
N VAL A 137 -9.49 -10.79 -7.08
CA VAL A 137 -9.59 -10.77 -5.62
C VAL A 137 -9.26 -12.15 -5.05
N LYS A 138 -9.78 -13.23 -5.64
CA LYS A 138 -9.44 -14.61 -5.23
C LYS A 138 -7.95 -14.88 -5.34
N ALA A 139 -7.32 -14.51 -6.46
CA ALA A 139 -5.89 -14.66 -6.63
C ALA A 139 -5.11 -13.85 -5.57
N ALA A 140 -5.51 -12.60 -5.32
CA ALA A 140 -4.83 -11.73 -4.35
C ALA A 140 -4.87 -12.29 -2.94
N VAL A 141 -6.02 -12.83 -2.54
CA VAL A 141 -6.22 -13.49 -1.25
C VAL A 141 -5.43 -14.81 -1.18
N ALA A 142 -5.44 -15.64 -2.24
CA ALA A 142 -4.68 -16.89 -2.29
C ALA A 142 -3.17 -16.68 -2.10
N ASN A 143 -2.63 -15.57 -2.62
CA ASN A 143 -1.21 -15.22 -2.52
C ASN A 143 -0.88 -14.34 -1.31
N ALA A 144 -1.86 -13.97 -0.48
CA ALA A 144 -1.69 -12.97 0.55
C ALA A 144 -0.79 -13.44 1.70
N GLU A 145 -0.97 -14.69 2.19
CA GLU A 145 -0.15 -15.25 3.26
C GLU A 145 1.31 -15.37 2.84
N TYR A 146 1.57 -15.94 1.66
CA TYR A 146 2.93 -16.04 1.11
C TYR A 146 3.58 -14.66 0.99
N THR A 147 2.86 -13.68 0.42
CA THR A 147 3.36 -12.32 0.26
C THR A 147 3.69 -11.69 1.61
N TYR A 148 2.80 -11.84 2.59
CA TYR A 148 2.99 -11.35 3.95
C TYR A 148 4.26 -11.93 4.58
N GLU A 149 4.44 -13.26 4.53
CA GLU A 149 5.62 -13.92 5.06
C GLU A 149 6.91 -13.45 4.40
N GLN A 150 6.91 -13.27 3.08
CA GLN A 150 8.09 -12.76 2.36
C GLN A 150 8.41 -11.32 2.76
N SER A 151 7.40 -10.46 2.91
CA SER A 151 7.61 -9.09 3.38
C SER A 151 8.18 -9.06 4.79
N VAL A 152 7.68 -9.90 5.70
CA VAL A 152 8.22 -10.00 7.06
C VAL A 152 9.69 -10.42 7.02
N LYS A 153 10.04 -11.44 6.22
CA LYS A 153 11.43 -11.87 6.02
C LYS A 153 12.33 -10.74 5.48
N ASP A 154 11.84 -9.95 4.54
CA ASP A 154 12.58 -8.80 4.01
C ASP A 154 12.84 -7.74 5.07
N LEU A 155 11.82 -7.41 5.87
CA LEU A 155 11.94 -6.42 6.95
C LEU A 155 12.87 -6.90 8.07
N GLU A 156 12.82 -8.18 8.43
CA GLU A 156 13.77 -8.79 9.38
C GLU A 156 15.20 -8.76 8.83
N HIS A 157 15.40 -9.04 7.54
CA HIS A 157 16.71 -8.86 6.90
C HIS A 157 17.17 -7.41 6.98
N PHE A 158 16.29 -6.43 6.72
CA PHE A 158 16.65 -5.02 6.81
C PHE A 158 17.11 -4.58 8.21
N LYS A 159 16.56 -5.18 9.28
CA LYS A 159 17.01 -4.92 10.65
C LYS A 159 18.46 -5.37 10.87
N GLN A 160 18.90 -6.42 10.16
CA GLN A 160 20.25 -6.98 10.27
C GLN A 160 21.31 -6.27 9.44
N VAL A 161 20.94 -5.29 8.60
CA VAL A 161 21.88 -4.57 7.72
C VAL A 161 22.23 -3.21 8.33
N PRO A 162 23.43 -3.00 8.89
CA PRO A 162 23.83 -1.72 9.46
C PRO A 162 24.00 -0.65 8.38
N ILE A 163 23.50 0.55 8.63
CA ILE A 163 23.60 1.71 7.74
C ILE A 163 24.01 2.94 8.53
N CYS A 164 25.23 3.44 8.29
CA CYS A 164 25.68 4.69 8.88
C CYS A 164 24.94 5.90 8.28
N LEU A 165 25.07 7.06 8.92
CA LEU A 165 24.35 8.27 8.54
C LEU A 165 24.62 8.67 7.08
N GLU A 166 25.89 8.69 6.68
CA GLU A 166 26.36 9.04 5.34
C GLU A 166 25.81 8.07 4.30
N ARG A 167 25.89 6.76 4.57
CA ARG A 167 25.37 5.74 3.66
C ARG A 167 23.86 5.86 3.49
N GLY A 168 23.13 6.20 4.55
CA GLY A 168 21.69 6.46 4.43
C GLY A 168 21.39 7.67 3.54
N TYR A 169 22.19 8.74 3.62
CA TYR A 169 22.04 9.88 2.70
C TYR A 169 22.32 9.50 1.23
N GLU A 170 23.33 8.68 0.97
CA GLU A 170 23.62 8.17 -0.37
C GLU A 170 22.44 7.36 -0.92
N VAL A 171 21.88 6.45 -0.12
CA VAL A 171 20.75 5.60 -0.52
C VAL A 171 19.50 6.43 -0.81
N LEU A 172 19.16 7.39 0.05
CA LEU A 172 18.02 8.30 -0.17
C LEU A 172 18.24 9.21 -1.38
N GLY A 173 19.48 9.68 -1.58
CA GLY A 173 19.86 10.45 -2.77
C GLY A 173 19.70 9.65 -4.05
N LEU A 174 20.12 8.37 -4.06
CA LEU A 174 19.89 7.44 -5.16
C LEU A 174 18.41 7.17 -5.39
N ALA A 175 17.61 7.02 -4.33
CA ALA A 175 16.16 6.84 -4.44
C ALA A 175 15.51 8.05 -5.12
N GLN A 176 15.92 9.28 -4.77
CA GLN A 176 15.45 10.50 -5.42
C GLN A 176 15.91 10.57 -6.89
N GLY A 177 17.19 10.29 -7.16
CA GLY A 177 17.77 10.33 -8.50
C GLY A 177 17.11 9.34 -9.47
N LYS A 178 16.79 8.13 -8.97
CA LYS A 178 16.03 7.11 -9.71
C LYS A 178 14.51 7.35 -9.73
N LYS A 179 14.03 8.46 -9.16
CA LYS A 179 12.62 8.86 -9.08
C LYS A 179 11.72 7.89 -8.31
N VAL A 180 12.30 7.06 -7.44
CA VAL A 180 11.57 6.24 -6.46
C VAL A 180 10.87 7.16 -5.45
N LEU A 181 11.60 8.17 -4.96
CA LEU A 181 11.07 9.24 -4.13
C LEU A 181 11.02 10.57 -4.91
N THR A 182 10.01 11.40 -4.66
CA THR A 182 10.02 12.80 -5.13
C THR A 182 10.88 13.67 -4.22
N LYS A 183 11.25 14.87 -4.68
CA LYS A 183 11.97 15.86 -3.87
C LYS A 183 11.30 16.10 -2.51
N GLN A 184 9.97 16.24 -2.48
CA GLN A 184 9.21 16.48 -1.25
C GLN A 184 9.25 15.26 -0.31
N GLN A 185 9.13 14.05 -0.86
CA GLN A 185 9.20 12.80 -0.08
C GLN A 185 10.60 12.57 0.46
N SER A 186 11.63 12.79 -0.37
CA SER A 186 13.03 12.71 0.02
C SER A 186 13.36 13.72 1.11
N SER A 187 12.85 14.95 1.02
CA SER A 187 13.06 15.95 2.08
C SER A 187 12.57 15.46 3.45
N VAL A 188 11.43 14.76 3.50
CA VAL A 188 10.93 14.16 4.74
C VAL A 188 11.82 13.02 5.19
N ALA A 189 12.18 12.11 4.29
CA ALA A 189 13.03 10.96 4.60
C ALA A 189 14.43 11.37 5.08
N PHE A 190 15.01 12.42 4.51
CA PHE A 190 16.30 12.98 4.93
C PHE A 190 16.23 13.56 6.33
N GLU A 191 15.17 14.32 6.65
CA GLU A 191 15.00 14.87 7.99
C GLU A 191 14.79 13.76 9.01
N ASP A 192 13.97 12.76 8.70
CA ASP A 192 13.73 11.63 9.61
C ASP A 192 14.95 10.75 9.81
N TRP A 193 15.78 10.58 8.78
CA TRP A 193 17.03 9.86 8.93
C TRP A 193 18.03 10.65 9.79
N ARG A 194 18.07 11.98 9.64
CA ARG A 194 18.94 12.83 10.45
C ARG A 194 18.49 12.90 11.90
N ASN A 195 17.21 13.20 12.10
CA ASN A 195 16.54 13.49 13.36
C ASN A 195 15.28 12.62 13.47
N PRO A 196 15.42 11.35 13.89
CA PRO A 196 14.31 10.40 13.99
C PRO A 196 13.15 10.94 14.82
N ARG A 197 11.97 11.01 14.21
CA ARG A 197 10.73 11.44 14.91
C ARG A 197 10.04 10.31 15.68
N TYR A 198 10.38 9.06 15.38
CA TYR A 198 9.85 7.87 16.04
C TYR A 198 11.02 6.97 16.48
N GLU A 199 10.80 6.17 17.52
CA GLU A 199 11.83 5.30 18.10
C GLU A 199 12.33 4.26 17.10
N GLU A 200 11.43 3.68 16.30
CA GLU A 200 11.72 2.67 15.28
C GLU A 200 12.60 3.20 14.13
N PHE A 201 12.74 4.52 14.03
CA PHE A 201 13.55 5.20 13.02
C PHE A 201 14.96 5.49 13.56
N SER A 202 15.21 5.21 14.85
CA SER A 202 16.43 5.62 15.55
C SER A 202 17.61 4.68 15.33
N GLU A 203 17.33 3.39 15.11
CA GLU A 203 18.39 2.44 14.84
C GLU A 203 19.10 2.75 13.51
N ARG A 204 20.41 2.48 13.47
CA ARG A 204 21.24 2.73 12.28
C ARG A 204 21.31 1.49 11.41
N ASN A 205 20.16 1.09 10.88
CA ASN A 205 20.02 -0.05 9.98
C ASN A 205 19.11 0.27 8.77
N ALA A 206 19.07 -0.67 7.82
CA ALA A 206 18.27 -0.52 6.61
C ALA A 206 16.76 -0.45 6.91
N TYR A 207 16.29 -1.07 7.98
CA TYR A 207 14.88 -1.06 8.38
C TYR A 207 14.43 0.35 8.80
N SER A 208 15.20 1.03 9.64
CA SER A 208 14.93 2.43 10.01
C SER A 208 15.02 3.37 8.81
N LEU A 209 15.99 3.18 7.91
CA LEU A 209 16.09 3.98 6.68
C LEU A 209 14.90 3.74 5.73
N TYR A 210 14.46 2.49 5.58
CA TYR A 210 13.26 2.11 4.83
C TYR A 210 12.02 2.78 5.41
N ASN A 211 11.89 2.81 6.74
CA ASN A 211 10.82 3.50 7.44
C ASN A 211 10.83 5.01 7.20
N CYS A 212 12.01 5.66 7.19
CA CYS A 212 12.13 7.08 6.82
C CYS A 212 11.63 7.34 5.38
N ALA A 213 12.01 6.47 4.43
CA ALA A 213 11.58 6.58 3.04
C ALA A 213 10.05 6.39 2.89
N THR A 214 9.49 5.38 3.54
CA THR A 214 8.04 5.07 3.48
C THR A 214 7.19 6.07 4.26
N GLU A 215 7.72 6.69 5.31
CA GLU A 215 7.14 7.88 5.95
C GLU A 215 7.08 9.04 4.96
N GLY A 216 8.16 9.26 4.21
CA GLY A 216 8.21 10.23 3.12
C GLY A 216 7.10 10.03 2.09
N LEU A 217 6.78 8.77 1.72
CA LEU A 217 5.70 8.44 0.76
C LEU A 217 4.31 8.89 1.21
N LYS A 218 4.11 9.18 2.50
CA LYS A 218 2.87 9.78 3.00
C LYS A 218 2.64 11.17 2.41
N LYS A 219 3.69 11.85 1.93
CA LYS A 219 3.58 13.05 1.09
C LYS A 219 3.29 12.65 -0.35
N GLY A 220 2.12 13.07 -0.85
CA GLY A 220 1.68 12.81 -2.22
C GLY A 220 0.27 12.24 -2.28
N THR A 221 -0.21 12.03 -3.50
CA THR A 221 -1.60 11.66 -3.76
C THR A 221 -1.85 10.16 -3.51
N ALA A 222 -2.97 9.84 -2.83
CA ALA A 222 -3.32 8.47 -2.44
C ALA A 222 -3.40 7.50 -3.64
N ASP A 223 -3.79 8.00 -4.81
CA ASP A 223 -3.92 7.22 -6.05
C ASP A 223 -2.61 6.56 -6.49
N ARG A 224 -1.45 7.14 -6.16
CA ARG A 224 -0.12 6.62 -6.53
C ARG A 224 0.56 5.81 -5.43
N ARG A 225 -0.05 5.71 -4.25
CA ARG A 225 0.59 5.15 -3.05
C ARG A 225 0.95 3.67 -3.22
N ILE A 226 0.04 2.85 -3.74
CA ILE A 226 0.29 1.41 -3.97
C ILE A 226 1.56 1.22 -4.81
N LYS A 227 1.58 1.86 -5.99
CA LYS A 227 2.71 1.77 -6.92
C LYS A 227 4.02 2.24 -6.28
N ARG A 228 4.00 3.37 -5.56
CA ARG A 228 5.19 3.91 -4.91
C ARG A 228 5.71 3.03 -3.77
N GLN A 229 4.82 2.40 -3.00
CA GLN A 229 5.24 1.45 -1.96
C GLN A 229 5.98 0.27 -2.57
N ILE A 230 5.43 -0.31 -3.65
CA ILE A 230 6.07 -1.40 -4.40
C ILE A 230 7.43 -0.98 -4.96
N GLU A 231 7.51 0.17 -5.61
CA GLU A 231 8.76 0.71 -6.17
C GLU A 231 9.82 0.95 -5.09
N THR A 232 9.40 1.46 -3.92
CA THR A 232 10.28 1.71 -2.78
C THR A 232 10.78 0.41 -2.17
N HIS A 233 9.90 -0.55 -1.90
CA HIS A 233 10.30 -1.88 -1.41
C HIS A 233 11.28 -2.55 -2.36
N THR A 234 10.95 -2.58 -3.65
CA THR A 234 11.82 -3.17 -4.69
C THR A 234 13.21 -2.52 -4.71
N PHE A 235 13.27 -1.19 -4.61
CA PHE A 235 14.52 -0.44 -4.57
C PHE A 235 15.36 -0.81 -3.34
N PHE A 236 14.76 -0.83 -2.16
CA PHE A 236 15.46 -1.17 -0.92
C PHE A 236 15.92 -2.64 -0.92
N SER A 237 15.04 -3.58 -1.27
CA SER A 237 15.39 -5.00 -1.42
C SER A 237 16.60 -5.18 -2.32
N THR A 238 16.61 -4.52 -3.49
CA THR A 238 17.74 -4.57 -4.43
C THR A 238 19.04 -4.05 -3.82
N ILE A 239 19.01 -2.90 -3.15
CA ILE A 239 20.21 -2.32 -2.53
C ILE A 239 20.71 -3.20 -1.37
N MET A 240 19.81 -3.86 -0.65
CA MET A 240 20.14 -4.72 0.50
C MET A 240 20.44 -6.17 0.12
N GLY A 241 20.57 -6.47 -1.18
CA GLY A 241 20.96 -7.78 -1.69
C GLY A 241 19.85 -8.84 -1.65
N ILE A 242 18.58 -8.44 -1.48
CA ILE A 242 17.43 -9.33 -1.60
C ILE A 242 17.07 -9.46 -3.08
N PRO A 243 17.09 -10.69 -3.67
CA PRO A 243 16.76 -10.89 -5.07
C PRO A 243 15.29 -10.54 -5.37
N SER A 244 15.03 -10.04 -6.57
CA SER A 244 13.67 -9.78 -7.04
C SER A 244 12.89 -11.09 -7.13
N ARG A 245 11.76 -11.17 -6.41
CA ARG A 245 10.82 -12.30 -6.53
C ARG A 245 9.91 -12.06 -7.72
N GLU A 246 9.74 -13.06 -8.58
CA GLU A 246 8.77 -13.00 -9.67
C GLU A 246 7.35 -12.88 -9.09
N VAL A 247 6.52 -12.08 -9.77
CA VAL A 247 5.08 -12.04 -9.49
C VAL A 247 4.50 -13.33 -10.06
N THR A 248 4.17 -14.29 -9.22
CA THR A 248 3.37 -15.45 -9.65
C THR A 248 2.00 -14.92 -10.04
N ALA A 249 1.76 -14.88 -11.36
CA ALA A 249 0.53 -14.44 -11.99
C ALA A 249 -0.64 -15.39 -11.71
#